data_AF-A0A524M6H5-F1
#
_entry.id   AF-A0A524M6H5-F1
#
_cell.length_a   1.000
_cell.length_b   1.000
_cell.length_c   1.000
_cell.angle_alpha   90.00
_cell.angle_beta   90.00
_cell.angle_gamma   90.00
#
_symmetry.space_group_name_H-M   'P 1'
#
loop_
_entity.id
_entity.type
_entity.pdbx_description
1 polymer ?
#
loop_
_entity_poly.entity_id
_entity_poly.type
_entity_poly.pdbx_seq_one_letter_code
_entity_poly.pdbx_strand_id
1 'polypeptide(L)'
;MIKGCPCYRQFGDEKVCLNNDDVIPINAISVDPSFFEQIRSKEELAEYKSDKESMCYLLMFLDRKGGLCYCISQGQNIVIDKKDVKAAEINSALQFVTTTDRNRDGVVCSDCLYKYLRTLGEASEGFLTDSEREELVASYVKDVSTRMAAELSGYSANSYSDEKYEQHVRLYIKKLNQTRSQWASLTLKLREKKGDKVITELVDHYRDLHRLEAIFLFQVLSLTETMEETDTLETLRFMVGVSEKVIQLSDMIREKTYDLLERKAMSEDLQKSLRKHSEKRKETEYKFSNLVKVLSEISAHTSV
;
A
#
# COMPACT_ATOMS: atom_id res chain seq x y z
N MET A 1 12.90 -6.11 -15.45
CA MET A 1 13.75 -6.56 -14.32
C MET A 1 13.44 -5.71 -13.10
N ILE A 2 13.86 -6.17 -11.93
CA ILE A 2 13.58 -5.50 -10.66
C ILE A 2 14.89 -5.24 -9.93
N LYS A 3 15.02 -4.03 -9.39
CA LYS A 3 16.13 -3.62 -8.53
C LYS A 3 15.78 -3.92 -7.08
N GLY A 4 16.38 -4.97 -6.54
CA GLY A 4 16.05 -5.59 -5.25
C GLY A 4 16.01 -7.12 -5.40
N CYS A 5 16.37 -7.86 -4.34
CA CYS A 5 16.35 -9.33 -4.35
C CYS A 5 15.89 -9.83 -2.97
N PRO A 6 14.81 -10.64 -2.86
CA PRO A 6 14.32 -11.11 -1.56
C PRO A 6 15.35 -11.95 -0.79
N CYS A 7 16.31 -12.59 -1.47
CA CYS A 7 17.36 -13.38 -0.82
C CYS A 7 18.44 -12.53 -0.15
N TYR A 8 18.58 -11.24 -0.49
CA TYR A 8 19.64 -10.41 0.10
C TYR A 8 19.33 -10.03 1.55
N ARG A 9 20.27 -10.29 2.46
CA ARG A 9 20.27 -9.79 3.84
C ARG A 9 21.58 -9.09 4.18
N GLN A 10 21.49 -8.14 5.10
CA GLN A 10 22.63 -7.49 5.71
C GLN A 10 22.54 -7.59 7.23
N PHE A 11 23.56 -8.19 7.84
CA PHE A 11 23.71 -8.35 9.28
C PHE A 11 24.94 -7.55 9.74
N GLY A 12 24.74 -6.28 10.10
CA GLY A 12 25.85 -5.37 10.36
C GLY A 12 26.68 -5.13 9.09
N ASP A 13 27.96 -5.53 9.13
CA ASP A 13 28.88 -5.43 7.99
C ASP A 13 28.83 -6.64 7.05
N GLU A 14 28.21 -7.74 7.48
CA GLU A 14 28.12 -8.97 6.69
C GLU A 14 26.92 -8.92 5.73
N LYS A 15 27.17 -9.30 4.48
CA LYS A 15 26.15 -9.37 3.43
C LYS A 15 26.01 -10.82 2.98
N VAL A 16 24.78 -11.33 3.00
CA VAL A 16 24.50 -12.73 2.69
C VAL A 16 23.32 -12.87 1.73
N CYS A 17 23.35 -13.94 0.94
CA CYS A 17 22.24 -14.42 0.14
C CYS A 17 21.62 -15.61 0.86
N LEU A 18 20.31 -15.55 1.10
CA LEU A 18 19.46 -16.58 1.68
C LEU A 18 18.57 -17.19 0.59
N ASN A 19 19.14 -17.98 -0.31
CA ASN A 19 18.37 -18.69 -1.34
C ASN A 19 18.28 -20.17 -0.97
N ASN A 20 17.10 -20.76 -1.03
CA ASN A 20 16.86 -22.16 -0.65
C ASN A 20 17.32 -22.49 0.79
N ASP A 21 17.17 -21.55 1.71
CA ASP A 21 17.66 -21.64 3.10
C ASP A 21 19.18 -21.79 3.27
N ASP A 22 19.94 -21.73 2.17
CA ASP A 22 21.39 -21.69 2.20
C ASP A 22 21.88 -20.27 2.49
N VAL A 23 22.86 -20.15 3.40
CA VAL A 23 23.49 -18.87 3.75
C VAL A 23 24.80 -18.73 2.98
N ILE A 24 24.80 -17.87 1.96
CA ILE A 24 25.97 -17.66 1.10
C ILE A 24 26.50 -16.24 1.33
N PRO A 25 27.75 -16.06 1.81
CA PRO A 25 28.37 -14.75 1.88
C PRO A 25 28.53 -14.13 0.49
N ILE A 26 28.11 -12.87 0.35
CA ILE A 26 28.13 -12.18 -0.94
C ILE A 26 28.71 -10.78 -0.87
N ASN A 27 29.33 -10.39 -1.98
CA ASN A 27 29.70 -9.02 -2.31
C ASN A 27 28.58 -8.42 -3.16
N ALA A 28 27.70 -7.67 -2.51
CA ALA A 28 26.60 -6.99 -3.20
C ALA A 28 27.09 -5.69 -3.85
N ILE A 29 26.84 -5.56 -5.14
CA ILE A 29 27.03 -4.34 -5.93
C ILE A 29 25.68 -3.89 -6.50
N SER A 30 25.43 -2.58 -6.52
CA SER A 30 24.24 -2.02 -7.14
C SER A 30 24.53 -1.78 -8.61
N VAL A 31 23.83 -2.48 -9.50
CA VAL A 31 23.96 -2.35 -10.95
C VAL A 31 22.69 -1.72 -11.52
N ASP A 32 22.83 -0.86 -12.53
CA ASP A 32 21.69 -0.30 -13.23
C ASP A 32 20.96 -1.40 -14.03
N PRO A 33 19.63 -1.58 -13.88
CA PRO A 33 18.90 -2.59 -14.63
C PRO A 33 19.05 -2.46 -16.16
N SER A 34 19.28 -1.26 -16.70
CA SER A 34 19.42 -1.04 -18.15
C SER A 34 20.51 -1.89 -18.81
N PHE A 35 21.56 -2.28 -18.06
CA PHE A 35 22.62 -3.18 -18.54
C PHE A 35 22.11 -4.55 -19.00
N PHE A 36 20.93 -4.95 -18.57
CA PHE A 36 20.37 -6.29 -18.77
C PHE A 36 19.06 -6.25 -19.56
N GLU A 37 18.71 -5.12 -20.20
CA GLU A 37 17.43 -4.91 -20.90
C GLU A 37 17.17 -5.92 -22.04
N GLN A 38 18.24 -6.53 -22.54
CA GLN A 38 18.17 -7.50 -23.62
C GLN A 38 17.68 -8.88 -23.15
N ILE A 39 17.69 -9.15 -21.84
CA ILE A 39 17.20 -10.42 -21.28
C ILE A 39 15.67 -10.48 -21.37
N ARG A 40 15.19 -11.40 -22.19
CA ARG A 40 13.78 -11.68 -22.49
C ARG A 40 13.37 -13.10 -22.11
N SER A 41 14.35 -13.96 -21.81
CA SER A 41 14.14 -15.37 -21.48
C SER A 41 15.12 -15.86 -20.43
N LYS A 42 14.82 -17.02 -19.83
CA LYS A 42 15.71 -17.68 -18.87
C LYS A 42 17.03 -18.07 -19.51
N GLU A 43 17.01 -18.52 -20.76
CA GLU A 43 18.17 -19.03 -21.48
C GLU A 43 19.25 -17.95 -21.62
N GLU A 44 18.84 -16.70 -21.83
CA GLU A 44 19.73 -15.55 -21.96
C GLU A 44 20.38 -15.14 -20.62
N LEU A 45 19.83 -15.56 -19.46
CA LEU A 45 20.44 -15.28 -18.16
C LEU A 45 21.84 -15.88 -18.01
N ALA A 46 22.11 -17.00 -18.70
CA ALA A 46 23.41 -17.66 -18.64
C ALA A 46 24.56 -16.76 -19.11
N GLU A 47 24.30 -15.85 -20.05
CA GLU A 47 25.30 -14.92 -20.59
C GLU A 47 25.66 -13.80 -19.62
N TYR A 48 24.79 -13.52 -18.65
CA TYR A 48 24.92 -12.44 -17.68
C TYR A 48 25.21 -12.95 -16.25
N LYS A 49 25.37 -14.26 -16.09
CA LYS A 49 25.76 -14.86 -14.81
C LYS A 49 27.17 -14.39 -14.44
N SER A 50 27.38 -14.10 -13.16
CA SER A 50 28.71 -13.80 -12.63
C SER A 50 29.61 -15.03 -12.64
N ASP A 51 30.86 -14.86 -13.07
CA ASP A 51 31.91 -15.89 -12.93
C ASP A 51 32.29 -16.15 -11.47
N LYS A 52 31.95 -15.23 -10.56
CA LYS A 52 32.16 -15.36 -9.11
C LYS A 52 30.85 -15.63 -8.40
N GLU A 53 30.77 -16.77 -7.72
CA GLU A 53 29.59 -17.18 -6.94
C GLU A 53 29.24 -16.20 -5.82
N SER A 54 30.22 -15.51 -5.23
CA SER A 54 29.97 -14.52 -4.18
C SER A 54 29.47 -13.17 -4.69
N MET A 55 29.40 -12.92 -6.01
CA MET A 55 28.92 -11.61 -6.50
C MET A 55 27.39 -11.57 -6.58
N CYS A 56 26.81 -10.47 -6.12
CA CYS A 56 25.37 -10.23 -6.21
C CYS A 56 25.08 -8.85 -6.81
N TYR A 57 24.36 -8.80 -7.93
CA TYR A 57 23.96 -7.56 -8.59
C TYR A 57 22.71 -6.93 -7.96
N LEU A 58 22.09 -7.60 -6.98
CA LEU A 58 20.79 -7.21 -6.40
C LEU A 58 19.68 -7.02 -7.44
N LEU A 59 19.74 -7.81 -8.52
CA LEU A 59 18.74 -7.78 -9.57
C LEU A 59 18.09 -9.16 -9.73
N MET A 60 16.80 -9.15 -9.99
CA MET A 60 16.03 -10.34 -10.34
C MET A 60 15.33 -10.19 -11.69
N PHE A 61 15.25 -11.30 -12.40
CA PHE A 61 14.52 -11.45 -13.65
C PHE A 61 13.19 -12.16 -13.37
N LEU A 62 12.09 -11.56 -13.84
CA LEU A 62 10.77 -12.16 -13.78
C LEU A 62 10.46 -12.79 -15.13
N ASP A 63 10.51 -14.11 -15.20
CA ASP A 63 10.05 -14.82 -16.38
C ASP A 63 8.52 -14.86 -16.36
N ARG A 64 7.90 -13.91 -17.07
CA ARG A 64 6.44 -13.84 -17.16
C ARG A 64 5.83 -14.97 -17.99
N LYS A 65 6.61 -15.65 -18.83
CA LYS A 65 6.13 -16.78 -19.63
C LYS A 65 6.28 -18.09 -18.88
N GLY A 66 7.44 -18.31 -18.25
CA GLY A 66 7.72 -19.49 -17.41
C GLY A 66 7.12 -19.42 -16.00
N GLY A 67 6.70 -18.23 -15.55
CA GLY A 67 6.00 -18.01 -14.29
C GLY A 67 6.90 -17.94 -13.05
N LEU A 68 8.23 -18.01 -13.21
CA LEU A 68 9.20 -18.08 -12.12
C LEU A 68 10.10 -16.85 -12.03
N CYS A 69 10.71 -16.67 -10.85
CA CYS A 69 11.68 -15.61 -10.59
C CYS A 69 13.11 -16.17 -10.55
N TYR A 70 14.05 -15.42 -11.12
CA TYR A 70 15.46 -15.82 -11.22
C TYR A 70 16.40 -14.72 -10.70
N CYS A 71 17.46 -15.13 -10.00
CA CYS A 71 18.58 -14.25 -9.65
C CYS A 71 19.46 -14.04 -10.89
N ILE A 72 19.68 -12.78 -11.30
CA ILE A 72 20.50 -12.48 -12.49
C ILE A 72 21.95 -12.88 -12.26
N SER A 73 22.51 -12.54 -11.10
CA SER A 73 23.93 -12.79 -10.78
C SER A 73 24.31 -14.27 -10.77
N GLN A 74 23.36 -15.15 -10.43
CA GLN A 74 23.60 -16.60 -10.29
C GLN A 74 22.96 -17.43 -11.41
N GLY A 75 22.02 -16.86 -12.16
CA GLY A 75 21.24 -17.58 -13.19
C GLY A 75 20.33 -18.69 -12.63
N GLN A 76 20.03 -18.64 -11.33
CA GLN A 76 19.26 -19.66 -10.61
C GLN A 76 17.87 -19.16 -10.24
N ASN A 77 16.93 -20.09 -10.11
CA ASN A 77 15.61 -19.81 -9.54
C ASN A 77 15.75 -19.30 -8.10
N ILE A 78 14.90 -18.33 -7.77
CA ILE A 78 14.74 -17.88 -6.40
C ILE A 78 13.82 -18.87 -5.69
N VAL A 79 14.33 -19.45 -4.62
CA VAL A 79 13.67 -20.45 -3.80
C VAL A 79 13.68 -19.95 -2.36
N ILE A 80 12.53 -20.01 -1.70
CA ILE A 80 12.39 -19.70 -0.28
C ILE A 80 11.65 -20.88 0.34
N ASP A 81 12.21 -21.46 1.41
CA ASP A 81 11.62 -22.62 2.08
C ASP A 81 11.33 -23.79 1.13
N LYS A 82 12.31 -24.11 0.29
CA LYS A 82 12.27 -25.17 -0.75
C LYS A 82 11.13 -25.02 -1.78
N LYS A 83 10.46 -23.88 -1.82
CA LYS A 83 9.43 -23.56 -2.81
C LYS A 83 9.95 -22.51 -3.79
N ASP A 84 9.71 -22.75 -5.07
CA ASP A 84 10.00 -21.78 -6.11
C ASP A 84 9.15 -20.53 -5.92
N VAL A 85 9.80 -19.37 -5.89
CA VAL A 85 9.10 -18.08 -5.83
C VAL A 85 8.57 -17.74 -7.21
N LYS A 86 7.25 -17.63 -7.34
CA LYS A 86 6.59 -17.32 -8.61
C LYS A 86 6.77 -15.84 -8.96
N ALA A 87 6.83 -15.56 -10.26
CA ALA A 87 6.86 -14.19 -10.77
C ALA A 87 5.60 -13.40 -10.38
N ALA A 88 4.45 -14.08 -10.26
CA ALA A 88 3.20 -13.47 -9.79
C ALA A 88 3.31 -12.98 -8.34
N GLU A 89 3.89 -13.78 -7.45
CA GLU A 89 4.10 -13.41 -6.05
C GLU A 89 5.02 -12.20 -5.91
N ILE A 90 6.08 -12.12 -6.71
CA ILE A 90 6.94 -10.92 -6.74
C ILE A 90 6.17 -9.70 -7.24
N ASN A 91 5.29 -9.84 -8.24
CA ASN A 91 4.50 -8.69 -8.71
C ASN A 91 3.54 -8.18 -7.62
N SER A 92 2.89 -9.08 -6.86
CA SER A 92 2.06 -8.71 -5.70
C SER A 92 2.91 -8.07 -4.60
N ALA A 93 4.03 -8.69 -4.25
CA ALA A 93 4.99 -8.16 -3.29
C ALA A 93 5.53 -6.79 -3.71
N LEU A 94 5.71 -6.52 -5.01
CA LEU A 94 6.15 -5.21 -5.49
C LEU A 94 5.09 -4.13 -5.34
N GLN A 95 3.83 -4.42 -5.65
CA GLN A 95 2.74 -3.46 -5.42
C GLN A 95 2.67 -3.08 -3.93
N PHE A 96 2.96 -4.04 -3.07
CA PHE A 96 3.01 -3.89 -1.63
C PHE A 96 4.24 -3.13 -1.12
N VAL A 97 5.45 -3.48 -1.60
CA VAL A 97 6.69 -2.84 -1.10
C VAL A 97 6.85 -1.42 -1.66
N THR A 98 6.42 -1.16 -2.89
CA THR A 98 6.49 0.19 -3.49
C THR A 98 5.52 1.18 -2.86
N THR A 99 4.43 0.72 -2.26
CA THR A 99 3.52 1.57 -1.48
C THR A 99 4.03 1.81 -0.07
N THR A 100 4.93 0.95 0.42
CA THR A 100 5.46 1.02 1.78
C THR A 100 6.89 1.57 1.88
N ASP A 101 7.65 1.63 0.80
CA ASP A 101 9.02 2.13 0.80
C ASP A 101 9.11 3.50 0.09
N ARG A 102 9.77 4.48 0.74
CA ARG A 102 10.00 5.83 0.20
C ARG A 102 11.36 5.99 -0.46
N ASN A 103 12.10 4.90 -0.69
CA ASN A 103 13.41 4.95 -1.31
C ASN A 103 13.36 5.63 -2.69
N ARG A 104 13.99 6.82 -2.77
CA ARG A 104 14.01 7.69 -3.95
C ARG A 104 14.85 7.12 -5.12
N ASP A 105 15.59 6.04 -4.89
CA ASP A 105 16.53 5.46 -5.85
C ASP A 105 15.97 4.27 -6.66
N GLY A 106 14.66 4.02 -6.54
CA GLY A 106 13.98 2.92 -7.26
C GLY A 106 14.45 1.52 -6.85
N VAL A 107 15.18 1.41 -5.73
CA VAL A 107 15.59 0.14 -5.12
C VAL A 107 14.48 -0.33 -4.19
N VAL A 108 14.00 -1.54 -4.42
CA VAL A 108 13.00 -2.18 -3.58
C VAL A 108 13.67 -2.75 -2.33
N CYS A 109 13.15 -2.42 -1.15
CA CYS A 109 13.56 -3.00 0.12
C CYS A 109 13.53 -4.54 0.06
N SER A 110 14.73 -5.15 0.06
CA SER A 110 14.90 -6.61 -0.05
C SER A 110 14.35 -7.35 1.16
N ASP A 111 14.43 -6.76 2.35
CA ASP A 111 13.82 -7.31 3.57
C ASP A 111 12.30 -7.26 3.54
N CYS A 112 11.73 -6.21 2.97
CA CYS A 112 10.29 -6.03 2.86
C CYS A 112 9.71 -7.06 1.87
N LEU A 113 10.39 -7.29 0.74
CA LEU A 113 10.05 -8.35 -0.21
C LEU A 113 10.09 -9.73 0.43
N TYR A 114 11.14 -10.04 1.19
CA TYR A 114 11.24 -11.34 1.85
C TYR A 114 10.17 -11.54 2.91
N LYS A 115 9.92 -10.53 3.75
CA LYS A 115 8.86 -10.57 4.76
C LYS A 115 7.51 -10.82 4.10
N TYR A 116 7.19 -10.11 3.02
CA TYR A 116 5.96 -10.38 2.26
C TYR A 116 5.88 -11.83 1.79
N LEU A 117 6.91 -12.34 1.12
CA LEU A 117 6.91 -13.70 0.58
C LEU A 117 6.80 -14.77 1.67
N ARG A 118 7.46 -14.56 2.82
CA ARG A 118 7.40 -15.48 3.97
C ARG A 118 6.07 -15.42 4.73
N THR A 119 5.32 -14.33 4.64
CA THR A 119 4.05 -14.15 5.35
C THR A 119 2.85 -14.48 4.46
N LEU A 120 2.81 -13.90 3.26
CA LEU A 120 1.66 -13.89 2.37
C LEU A 120 1.89 -14.67 1.07
N GLY A 121 3.13 -15.00 0.73
CA GLY A 121 3.44 -15.83 -0.44
C GLY A 121 3.01 -17.29 -0.23
N GLU A 122 2.84 -18.03 -1.32
CA GLU A 122 2.60 -19.48 -1.29
C GLU A 122 3.77 -20.22 -0.60
N ALA A 123 4.95 -19.59 -0.58
CA ALA A 123 6.11 -20.00 0.20
C ALA A 123 5.85 -20.07 1.72
N SER A 124 4.76 -19.49 2.25
CA SER A 124 4.39 -19.52 3.67
C SER A 124 3.43 -20.67 4.05
N GLU A 125 2.84 -21.37 3.08
CA GLU A 125 1.89 -22.46 3.35
C GLU A 125 2.57 -23.63 4.08
N GLY A 126 2.08 -23.94 5.29
CA GLY A 126 2.54 -25.05 6.14
C GLY A 126 3.56 -24.68 7.23
N PHE A 127 4.03 -23.43 7.28
CA PHE A 127 5.06 -23.00 8.25
C PHE A 127 4.49 -22.22 9.44
N LEU A 128 3.49 -21.38 9.19
CA LEU A 128 2.82 -20.60 10.21
C LEU A 128 1.54 -21.32 10.64
N THR A 129 1.31 -21.39 11.94
CA THR A 129 -0.04 -21.64 12.47
C THR A 129 -0.98 -20.53 12.04
N ASP A 130 -2.29 -20.79 12.02
CA ASP A 130 -3.28 -19.77 11.66
C ASP A 130 -3.16 -18.54 12.58
N SER A 131 -2.89 -18.77 13.87
CA SER A 131 -2.62 -17.72 14.87
C SER A 131 -1.40 -16.84 14.51
N GLU A 132 -0.27 -17.44 14.13
CA GLU A 132 0.93 -16.67 13.75
C GLU A 132 0.73 -15.92 12.43
N ARG A 133 -0.03 -16.50 11.50
CA ARG A 133 -0.42 -15.84 10.25
C ARG A 133 -1.30 -14.63 10.51
N GLU A 134 -2.29 -14.76 11.39
CA GLU A 134 -3.17 -13.68 11.81
C GLU A 134 -2.43 -12.54 12.50
N GLU A 135 -1.50 -12.85 13.41
CA GLU A 135 -0.69 -11.85 14.10
C GLU A 135 0.21 -11.06 13.13
N LEU A 136 0.85 -11.74 12.17
CA LEU A 136 1.67 -11.08 11.15
C LEU A 136 0.82 -10.20 10.22
N VAL A 137 -0.35 -10.69 9.83
CA VAL A 137 -1.34 -9.91 9.07
C VAL A 137 -1.77 -8.66 9.84
N ALA A 138 -2.13 -8.82 11.11
CA ALA A 138 -2.53 -7.73 12.00
C ALA A 138 -1.44 -6.67 12.14
N SER A 139 -0.22 -7.10 12.45
CA SER A 139 0.95 -6.22 12.57
C SER A 139 1.19 -5.45 11.28
N TYR A 140 1.10 -6.13 10.13
CA TYR A 140 1.30 -5.48 8.85
C TYR A 140 0.22 -4.44 8.53
N VAL A 141 -1.07 -4.75 8.73
CA VAL A 141 -2.11 -3.77 8.44
C VAL A 141 -2.04 -2.59 9.40
N LYS A 142 -1.66 -2.82 10.66
CA LYS A 142 -1.38 -1.75 11.60
C LYS A 142 -0.34 -0.77 11.03
N ASP A 143 0.77 -1.27 10.49
CA ASP A 143 1.81 -0.43 9.89
C ASP A 143 1.30 0.38 8.68
N VAL A 144 0.59 -0.27 7.75
CA VAL A 144 0.05 0.41 6.55
C VAL A 144 -0.97 1.47 6.94
N SER A 145 -1.90 1.12 7.81
CA SER A 145 -3.00 1.98 8.23
C SER A 145 -2.47 3.19 9.00
N THR A 146 -1.47 2.97 9.85
CA THR A 146 -0.75 4.02 10.59
C THR A 146 -0.06 5.00 9.64
N ARG A 147 0.64 4.49 8.62
CA ARG A 147 1.26 5.35 7.62
C ARG A 147 0.25 6.15 6.82
N MET A 148 -0.84 5.51 6.41
CA MET A 148 -1.91 6.18 5.68
C MET A 148 -2.55 7.29 6.52
N ALA A 149 -2.77 7.06 7.82
CA ALA A 149 -3.25 8.07 8.74
C ALA A 149 -2.26 9.24 8.89
N ALA A 150 -0.96 8.97 8.96
CA ALA A 150 0.08 10.00 8.93
C ALA A 150 0.00 10.84 7.65
N GLU A 151 -0.13 10.21 6.48
CA GLU A 151 -0.25 10.93 5.21
C GLU A 151 -1.54 11.74 5.06
N LEU A 152 -2.69 11.18 5.45
CA LEU A 152 -3.98 11.87 5.40
C LEU A 152 -4.01 13.08 6.32
N SER A 153 -3.41 12.94 7.51
CA SER A 153 -3.30 14.01 8.50
C SER A 153 -2.18 15.01 8.18
N GLY A 154 -1.32 14.73 7.19
CA GLY A 154 -0.16 15.53 6.85
C GLY A 154 0.96 15.50 7.90
N TYR A 155 1.03 14.43 8.70
CA TYR A 155 2.10 14.21 9.66
C TYR A 155 3.39 13.77 8.95
N SER A 156 4.49 14.46 9.23
CA SER A 156 5.81 14.21 8.62
C SER A 156 6.87 14.09 9.71
N ALA A 157 6.91 12.94 10.39
CA ALA A 157 7.97 12.60 11.32
C ALA A 157 8.53 11.20 11.03
N ASN A 158 9.67 10.87 11.63
CA ASN A 158 10.36 9.60 11.41
C ASN A 158 9.80 8.44 12.27
N SER A 159 8.89 8.75 13.20
CA SER A 159 8.21 7.76 14.06
C SER A 159 6.70 7.96 13.95
N TYR A 160 5.95 6.86 13.87
CA TYR A 160 4.49 6.85 13.77
C TYR A 160 3.82 6.12 14.95
N SER A 161 4.55 5.97 16.05
CA SER A 161 4.11 5.25 17.24
C SER A 161 4.30 6.07 18.52
N ASP A 162 4.44 7.40 18.40
CA ASP A 162 4.61 8.29 19.54
C ASP A 162 3.31 9.05 19.87
N GLU A 163 3.19 9.50 21.12
CA GLU A 163 2.04 10.27 21.62
C GLU A 163 1.77 11.52 20.75
N LYS A 164 2.82 12.06 20.11
CA LYS A 164 2.72 13.19 19.17
C LYS A 164 1.97 12.80 17.90
N TYR A 165 2.26 11.66 17.31
CA TYR A 165 1.51 11.12 16.18
C TYR A 165 0.04 10.94 16.54
N GLU A 166 -0.26 10.28 17.67
CA GLU A 166 -1.64 10.06 18.10
C GLU A 166 -2.40 11.37 18.31
N GLN A 167 -1.78 12.33 18.99
CA GLN A 167 -2.36 13.66 19.21
C GLN A 167 -2.60 14.40 17.89
N HIS A 168 -1.67 14.31 16.92
CA HIS A 168 -1.82 14.91 15.61
C HIS A 168 -3.01 14.32 14.84
N VAL A 169 -3.14 12.98 14.84
CA VAL A 169 -4.28 12.30 14.21
C VAL A 169 -5.58 12.68 14.91
N ARG A 170 -5.64 12.73 16.25
CA ARG A 170 -6.83 13.17 17.01
C ARG A 170 -7.23 14.61 16.67
N LEU A 171 -6.27 15.53 16.53
CA LEU A 171 -6.53 16.91 16.10
C LEU A 171 -7.09 16.96 14.67
N TYR A 172 -6.57 16.13 13.78
CA TYR A 172 -7.07 16.03 12.42
C TYR A 172 -8.49 15.45 12.36
N ILE A 173 -8.81 14.42 13.15
CA ILE A 173 -10.18 13.89 13.31
C ILE A 173 -11.14 14.99 13.79
N LYS A 174 -10.71 15.81 14.76
CA LYS A 174 -11.51 16.95 15.24
C LYS A 174 -11.78 17.95 14.10
N LYS A 175 -10.78 18.24 13.27
CA LYS A 175 -10.94 19.11 12.10
C LYS A 175 -11.92 18.52 11.07
N LEU A 176 -11.82 17.24 10.76
CA LEU A 176 -12.77 16.56 9.87
C LEU A 176 -14.21 16.65 10.39
N ASN A 177 -14.41 16.43 11.69
CA ASN A 177 -15.73 16.56 12.32
C ASN A 177 -16.27 17.99 12.28
N GLN A 178 -15.42 19.01 12.43
CA GLN A 178 -15.82 20.41 12.25
C GLN A 178 -16.25 20.70 10.81
N THR A 179 -15.46 20.26 9.84
CA THR A 179 -15.79 20.40 8.41
C THR A 179 -17.07 19.65 8.05
N ARG A 180 -17.29 18.45 8.59
CA ARG A 180 -18.55 17.69 8.44
C ARG A 180 -19.76 18.49 8.93
N SER A 181 -19.67 19.13 10.10
CA SER A 181 -20.75 19.96 10.64
C SER A 181 -21.02 21.20 9.78
N GLN A 182 -19.98 21.80 9.20
CA GLN A 182 -20.13 22.90 8.24
C GLN A 182 -20.89 22.45 6.98
N TRP A 183 -20.54 21.29 6.41
CA TRP A 183 -21.24 20.73 5.26
C TRP A 183 -22.70 20.38 5.59
N ALA A 184 -22.97 19.81 6.77
CA ALA A 184 -24.35 19.52 7.20
C ALA A 184 -25.20 20.80 7.29
N SER A 185 -24.65 21.89 7.83
CA SER A 185 -25.33 23.19 7.84
C SER A 185 -25.58 23.72 6.43
N LEU A 186 -24.62 23.53 5.51
CA LEU A 186 -24.76 23.94 4.12
C LEU A 186 -25.84 23.13 3.39
N THR A 187 -25.89 21.80 3.58
CA THR A 187 -26.95 20.95 3.03
C THR A 187 -28.32 21.47 3.45
N LEU A 188 -28.53 21.76 4.74
CA LEU A 188 -29.81 22.25 5.26
C LEU A 188 -30.21 23.57 4.58
N LYS A 189 -29.29 24.54 4.50
CA LYS A 189 -29.52 25.82 3.84
C LYS A 189 -29.85 25.68 2.35
N LEU A 190 -29.18 24.76 1.66
CA LEU A 190 -29.46 24.47 0.25
C LEU A 190 -30.86 23.88 0.07
N ARG A 191 -31.26 22.92 0.92
CA ARG A 191 -32.59 22.30 0.87
C ARG A 191 -33.70 23.30 1.18
N GLU A 192 -33.54 24.13 2.22
CA GLU A 192 -34.49 25.18 2.60
C GLU A 192 -34.73 26.19 1.47
N LYS A 193 -33.67 26.54 0.73
CA LYS A 193 -33.72 27.49 -0.38
C LYS A 193 -34.13 26.86 -1.72
N LYS A 194 -34.53 25.58 -1.75
CA LYS A 194 -34.75 24.79 -2.99
C LYS A 194 -33.57 24.91 -3.95
N GLY A 195 -32.36 24.85 -3.41
CA GLY A 195 -31.12 24.88 -4.16
C GLY A 195 -31.01 23.73 -5.16
N ASP A 196 -30.10 23.88 -6.11
CA ASP A 196 -29.85 22.88 -7.14
C ASP A 196 -29.61 21.49 -6.51
N LYS A 197 -30.31 20.48 -7.04
CA LYS A 197 -30.28 19.11 -6.52
C LYS A 197 -28.88 18.50 -6.63
N VAL A 198 -28.16 18.76 -7.72
CA VAL A 198 -26.79 18.25 -7.96
C VAL A 198 -25.82 18.88 -6.98
N ILE A 199 -25.95 20.18 -6.72
CA ILE A 199 -25.13 20.86 -5.70
C ILE A 199 -25.42 20.29 -4.31
N THR A 200 -26.69 20.05 -3.98
CA THR A 200 -27.09 19.47 -2.70
C THR A 200 -26.53 18.07 -2.51
N GLU A 201 -26.65 17.21 -3.52
CA GLU A 201 -26.08 15.85 -3.51
C GLU A 201 -24.55 15.87 -3.39
N LEU A 202 -23.88 16.77 -4.12
CA LEU A 202 -22.43 16.94 -4.03
C LEU A 202 -22.00 17.26 -2.59
N VAL A 203 -22.67 18.23 -1.96
CA VAL A 203 -22.40 18.64 -0.57
C VAL A 203 -22.65 17.49 0.41
N ASP A 204 -23.71 16.69 0.20
CA ASP A 204 -23.98 15.49 0.99
C ASP A 204 -22.87 14.45 0.85
N HIS A 205 -22.37 14.20 -0.36
CA HIS A 205 -21.24 13.28 -0.56
C HIS A 205 -19.96 13.76 0.12
N TYR A 206 -19.67 15.07 0.11
CA TYR A 206 -18.54 15.63 0.87
C TYR A 206 -18.67 15.42 2.38
N ARG A 207 -19.88 15.60 2.92
CA ARG A 207 -20.16 15.35 4.35
C ARG A 207 -19.87 13.89 4.69
N ASP A 208 -20.35 12.98 3.87
CA ASP A 208 -20.23 11.54 4.11
C ASP A 208 -18.78 11.07 3.93
N LEU A 209 -18.03 11.65 2.98
CA LEU A 209 -16.61 11.40 2.79
C LEU A 209 -15.82 11.74 4.06
N HIS A 210 -15.98 12.95 4.60
CA HIS A 210 -15.29 13.35 5.82
C HIS A 210 -15.67 12.52 7.04
N ARG A 211 -16.92 12.02 7.08
CA ARG A 211 -17.35 11.07 8.11
C ARG A 211 -16.56 9.75 8.00
N LEU A 212 -16.45 9.19 6.79
CA LEU A 212 -15.72 7.93 6.59
C LEU A 212 -14.22 8.08 6.84
N GLU A 213 -13.60 9.19 6.40
CA GLU A 213 -12.20 9.50 6.73
C GLU A 213 -11.97 9.57 8.24
N ALA A 214 -12.87 10.23 8.99
CA ALA A 214 -12.77 10.30 10.44
C ALA A 214 -12.95 8.93 11.12
N ILE A 215 -13.86 8.10 10.62
CA ILE A 215 -14.05 6.72 11.11
C ILE A 215 -12.78 5.90 10.86
N PHE A 216 -12.22 5.96 9.65
CA PHE A 216 -10.99 5.26 9.31
C PHE A 216 -9.85 5.62 10.27
N LEU A 217 -9.61 6.91 10.49
CA LEU A 217 -8.55 7.39 11.39
C LEU A 217 -8.79 7.01 12.85
N PHE A 218 -10.04 6.96 13.29
CA PHE A 218 -10.37 6.48 14.63
C PHE A 218 -9.99 5.00 14.79
N GLN A 219 -10.31 4.16 13.80
CA GLN A 219 -9.93 2.75 13.83
C GLN A 219 -8.42 2.53 13.83
N VAL A 220 -7.67 3.36 13.10
CA VAL A 220 -6.20 3.34 13.13
C VAL A 220 -5.68 3.56 14.55
N LEU A 221 -6.24 4.51 15.29
CA LEU A 221 -5.85 4.78 16.69
C LEU A 221 -6.27 3.64 17.63
N SER A 222 -7.40 3.00 17.37
CA SER A 222 -7.85 1.84 18.16
C SER A 222 -6.93 0.62 17.97
N LEU A 223 -6.38 0.40 16.77
CA LEU A 223 -5.37 -0.66 16.53
C LEU A 223 -4.07 -0.45 17.33
N THR A 224 -3.78 0.77 17.77
CA THR A 224 -2.62 1.09 18.61
C THR A 224 -2.87 0.94 20.11
N GLU A 225 -4.11 1.11 20.58
CA GLU A 225 -4.40 1.32 22.01
C GLU A 225 -4.69 0.05 22.83
N THR A 226 -5.03 -1.12 22.29
CA THR A 226 -5.20 -2.36 23.10
C THR A 226 -5.42 -3.62 22.24
N MET A 227 -4.54 -4.63 22.37
CA MET A 227 -4.68 -5.96 21.72
C MET A 227 -5.27 -7.04 22.64
N GLU A 228 -5.95 -6.67 23.73
CA GLU A 228 -6.36 -7.70 24.70
C GLU A 228 -7.70 -8.40 24.39
N GLU A 229 -8.63 -7.83 23.62
CA GLU A 229 -9.95 -8.51 23.40
C GLU A 229 -10.67 -8.21 22.06
N THR A 230 -10.04 -7.53 21.08
CA THR A 230 -10.71 -7.27 19.79
C THR A 230 -10.24 -8.20 18.69
N ASP A 231 -11.19 -8.82 17.99
CA ASP A 231 -10.95 -9.59 16.77
C ASP A 231 -10.32 -8.64 15.74
N THR A 232 -9.00 -8.75 15.61
CA THR A 232 -8.22 -7.85 14.76
C THR A 232 -8.70 -8.00 13.31
N LEU A 233 -9.03 -9.22 12.87
CA LEU A 233 -9.57 -9.48 11.53
C LEU A 233 -10.91 -8.76 11.28
N GLU A 234 -11.79 -8.68 12.28
CA GLU A 234 -13.05 -7.94 12.14
C GLU A 234 -12.79 -6.44 11.94
N THR A 235 -11.87 -5.87 12.73
CA THR A 235 -11.45 -4.46 12.57
C THR A 235 -10.84 -4.21 11.20
N LEU A 236 -10.03 -5.15 10.71
CA LEU A 236 -9.43 -5.09 9.38
C LEU A 236 -10.49 -5.11 8.27
N ARG A 237 -11.43 -6.06 8.31
CA ARG A 237 -12.54 -6.13 7.35
C ARG A 237 -13.39 -4.86 7.38
N PHE A 238 -13.62 -4.31 8.57
CA PHE A 238 -14.32 -3.04 8.71
C PHE A 238 -13.55 -1.90 8.02
N MET A 239 -12.23 -1.80 8.21
CA MET A 239 -11.40 -0.80 7.55
C MET A 239 -11.38 -0.95 6.01
N VAL A 240 -11.40 -2.19 5.49
CA VAL A 240 -11.60 -2.45 4.05
C VAL A 240 -12.93 -1.87 3.58
N GLY A 241 -14.02 -2.23 4.25
CA GLY A 241 -15.35 -1.76 3.87
C GLY A 241 -15.51 -0.23 3.96
N VAL A 242 -14.84 0.43 4.91
CA VAL A 242 -14.76 1.90 4.97
C VAL A 242 -13.99 2.44 3.76
N SER A 243 -12.86 1.81 3.41
CA SER A 243 -12.01 2.23 2.30
C SER A 243 -12.71 2.11 0.95
N GLU A 244 -13.43 1.02 0.70
CA GLU A 244 -14.24 0.83 -0.50
C GLU A 244 -15.33 1.92 -0.63
N LYS A 245 -16.01 2.24 0.47
CA LYS A 245 -17.03 3.30 0.50
C LYS A 245 -16.42 4.68 0.25
N VAL A 246 -15.20 4.94 0.70
CA VAL A 246 -14.47 6.19 0.41
C VAL A 246 -14.17 6.30 -1.09
N ILE A 247 -13.75 5.21 -1.73
CA ILE A 247 -13.52 5.18 -3.19
C ILE A 247 -14.82 5.46 -3.94
N GLN A 248 -15.91 4.76 -3.59
CA GLN A 248 -17.22 4.97 -4.20
C GLN A 248 -17.70 6.42 -4.05
N LEU A 249 -17.59 7.03 -2.86
CA LEU A 249 -17.95 8.43 -2.66
C LEU A 249 -17.07 9.37 -3.48
N SER A 250 -15.79 9.06 -3.64
CA SER A 250 -14.88 9.86 -4.47
C SER A 250 -15.31 9.85 -5.94
N ASP A 251 -15.74 8.70 -6.45
CA ASP A 251 -16.31 8.57 -7.80
C ASP A 251 -17.61 9.37 -7.96
N MET A 252 -18.53 9.26 -7.00
CA MET A 252 -19.80 10.00 -7.02
C MET A 252 -19.55 11.52 -6.99
N ILE A 253 -18.62 11.98 -6.15
CA ILE A 253 -18.26 13.40 -6.10
C ILE A 253 -17.66 13.85 -7.44
N ARG A 254 -16.79 13.03 -8.04
CA ARG A 254 -16.18 13.33 -9.33
C ARG A 254 -17.25 13.48 -10.42
N GLU A 255 -18.19 12.53 -10.50
CA GLU A 255 -19.31 12.57 -11.45
C GLU A 255 -20.15 13.85 -11.29
N LYS A 256 -20.57 14.17 -10.05
CA LYS A 256 -21.37 15.37 -9.77
C LYS A 256 -20.60 16.66 -10.02
N THR A 257 -19.29 16.67 -9.77
CA THR A 257 -18.43 17.81 -10.09
C THR A 257 -18.36 18.04 -11.59
N TYR A 258 -18.22 16.99 -12.40
CA TYR A 258 -18.23 17.11 -13.86
C TYR A 258 -19.57 17.64 -14.38
N ASP A 259 -20.69 17.12 -13.87
CA ASP A 259 -22.04 17.58 -14.24
C ASP A 259 -22.22 19.09 -13.97
N LEU A 260 -21.73 19.59 -12.83
CA LEU A 260 -21.78 21.03 -12.51
C LEU A 260 -20.87 21.89 -13.40
N LEU A 261 -19.70 21.36 -13.78
CA LEU A 261 -18.77 22.05 -14.69
C LEU A 261 -19.35 22.16 -16.10
N GLU A 262 -19.95 21.08 -16.63
CA GLU A 262 -20.57 21.08 -17.96
C GLU A 262 -21.75 22.06 -18.03
N ARG A 263 -22.57 22.11 -16.98
CA ARG A 263 -23.73 23.01 -16.90
C ARG A 263 -23.35 24.49 -16.72
N LYS A 264 -22.07 24.82 -16.47
CA LYS A 264 -21.61 26.16 -16.06
C LYS A 264 -22.47 26.76 -14.94
N ALA A 265 -22.99 25.91 -14.04
CA ALA A 265 -23.95 26.30 -13.01
C ALA A 265 -23.32 27.07 -11.83
N MET A 266 -22.05 27.45 -11.93
CA MET A 266 -21.23 27.99 -10.85
C MET A 266 -20.27 29.06 -11.35
N SER A 267 -19.87 29.99 -10.47
CA SER A 267 -18.85 31.00 -10.78
C SER A 267 -17.50 30.35 -11.12
N GLU A 268 -16.68 31.02 -11.93
CA GLU A 268 -15.36 30.51 -12.33
C GLU A 268 -14.45 30.22 -11.13
N ASP A 269 -14.53 31.03 -10.07
CA ASP A 269 -13.77 30.80 -8.83
C ASP A 269 -14.18 29.50 -8.13
N LEU A 270 -15.47 29.19 -8.09
CA LEU A 270 -15.98 27.94 -7.52
C LEU A 270 -15.59 26.74 -8.38
N GLN A 271 -15.66 26.87 -9.70
CA GLN A 271 -15.22 25.82 -10.63
C GLN A 271 -13.72 25.53 -10.47
N LYS A 272 -12.89 26.57 -10.36
CA LYS A 272 -11.45 26.43 -10.13
C LYS A 272 -11.14 25.77 -8.79
N SER A 273 -11.89 26.13 -7.74
CA SER A 273 -11.78 25.49 -6.43
C SER A 273 -12.14 23.99 -6.48
N LEU A 274 -13.27 23.64 -7.12
CA LEU A 274 -13.71 22.26 -7.28
C LEU A 274 -12.71 21.40 -8.07
N ARG A 275 -12.10 21.96 -9.12
CA ARG A 275 -11.02 21.29 -9.87
C ARG A 275 -9.82 20.99 -8.98
N LYS A 276 -9.34 21.97 -8.22
CA LYS A 276 -8.23 21.78 -7.25
C LYS A 276 -8.56 20.72 -6.20
N HIS A 277 -9.79 20.73 -5.68
CA HIS A 277 -10.24 19.69 -4.76
C HIS A 277 -10.34 18.31 -5.44
N SER A 278 -10.74 18.25 -6.71
CA SER A 278 -10.77 17.00 -7.49
C SER A 278 -9.38 16.40 -7.69
N GLU A 279 -8.38 17.22 -8.00
CA GLU A 279 -6.98 16.76 -8.16
C GLU A 279 -6.42 16.20 -6.84
N LYS A 280 -6.60 16.93 -5.73
CA LYS A 280 -6.15 16.45 -4.41
C LYS A 280 -6.82 15.13 -4.02
N ARG A 281 -8.08 14.92 -4.43
CA ARG A 281 -8.80 13.67 -4.16
C ARG A 281 -8.33 12.49 -4.97
N LYS A 282 -7.85 12.70 -6.19
CA LYS A 282 -7.28 11.60 -6.98
C LYS A 282 -6.11 10.94 -6.23
N GLU A 283 -5.33 11.73 -5.50
CA GLU A 283 -4.27 11.21 -4.63
C GLU A 283 -4.83 10.39 -3.45
N THR A 284 -5.87 10.91 -2.78
CA THR A 284 -6.55 10.18 -1.68
C THR A 284 -7.21 8.88 -2.17
N GLU A 285 -7.92 8.92 -3.30
CA GLU A 285 -8.57 7.77 -3.94
C GLU A 285 -7.55 6.68 -4.29
N TYR A 286 -6.41 7.07 -4.88
CA TYR A 286 -5.31 6.15 -5.16
C TYR A 286 -4.80 5.45 -3.90
N LYS A 287 -4.69 6.19 -2.78
CA LYS A 287 -4.25 5.64 -1.48
C LYS A 287 -5.25 4.64 -0.92
N PHE A 288 -6.54 4.98 -0.89
CA PHE A 288 -7.59 4.06 -0.45
C PHE A 288 -7.69 2.82 -1.37
N SER A 289 -7.53 2.99 -2.69
CA SER A 289 -7.51 1.87 -3.64
C SER A 289 -6.35 0.91 -3.40
N ASN A 290 -5.15 1.45 -3.13
CA ASN A 290 -4.00 0.62 -2.76
C ASN A 290 -4.22 -0.11 -1.44
N LEU A 291 -4.78 0.57 -0.44
CA LEU A 291 -5.12 -0.08 0.82
C LEU A 291 -6.11 -1.22 0.61
N VAL A 292 -7.20 -1.01 -0.14
CA VAL A 292 -8.17 -2.08 -0.45
C VAL A 292 -7.45 -3.24 -1.14
N LYS A 293 -6.62 -3.01 -2.16
CA LYS A 293 -5.88 -4.10 -2.82
C LYS A 293 -5.02 -4.89 -1.84
N VAL A 294 -4.23 -4.20 -1.03
CA VAL A 294 -3.35 -4.82 -0.04
C VAL A 294 -4.15 -5.65 0.97
N LEU A 295 -5.26 -5.10 1.47
CA LEU A 295 -6.10 -5.78 2.46
C LEU A 295 -6.96 -6.90 1.88
N SER A 296 -7.39 -6.78 0.62
CA SER A 296 -8.14 -7.80 -0.10
C SER A 296 -7.26 -9.00 -0.45
N GLU A 297 -5.99 -8.79 -0.84
CA GLU A 297 -5.02 -9.88 -1.00
C GLU A 297 -4.84 -10.63 0.32
N ILE A 298 -4.66 -9.91 1.42
CA ILE A 298 -4.55 -10.49 2.76
C ILE A 298 -5.80 -11.28 3.15
N SER A 299 -7.00 -10.72 2.94
CA SER A 299 -8.26 -11.40 3.25
C SER A 299 -8.49 -12.66 2.40
N ALA A 300 -8.02 -12.68 1.15
CA ALA A 300 -8.14 -13.87 0.29
C ALA A 300 -7.28 -15.03 0.81
N HIS A 301 -6.15 -14.73 1.47
CA HIS A 301 -5.23 -15.72 2.04
C HIS A 301 -5.56 -16.15 3.47
N THR A 302 -6.54 -15.53 4.13
CA THR A 302 -7.01 -15.88 5.49
C THR A 302 -8.43 -16.44 5.55
N SER A 303 -9.10 -16.63 4.39
CA SER A 303 -10.48 -17.11 4.32
C SER A 303 -10.61 -18.61 3.99
N VAL A 304 -9.58 -19.41 4.28
CA VAL A 304 -9.56 -20.88 4.09
C VAL A 304 -9.56 -21.56 5.44
#